data_AF-A0A534SJA5-F1
#
_entry.id   AF-A0A534SJA5-F1
#
_cell.length_a   1.000
_cell.length_b   1.000
_cell.length_c   1.000
_cell.angle_alpha   90.00
_cell.angle_beta   90.00
_cell.angle_gamma   90.00
#
_symmetry.space_group_name_H-M   'P 1'
#
loop_
_entity.id
_entity.type
_entity.pdbx_description
1 polymer ?
#
loop_
_entity_poly.entity_id
_entity_poly.type
_entity_poly.pdbx_seq_one_letter_code
_entity_poly.pdbx_strand_id
1 'polypeptide(L)'
;MLPSALQTYPDQAYDGSFYQLRSPIRNISRVKVPTFIVGGTYDIFQRGEPILFRGLGLLGTKKKLMIGPWYHTTAGNGLTADDGSNPVHDTKGNLLPSLNNLQLAWFDHWLKGIDNGIQRFPEVETYYLGAGKWSPDTRYPASHTQYRYWYLSATQGSGTSLYAGSLAPAADAGETTVTLPWIPLNGTCSRSTTQWTAGLVSGTTCENDNQPSELLAATFTTAPFTAPYAISGPINAIIWISSTATDAQVIATISDVAPDGSSSQITSGSLVASLGALTARACGSVVADCSVYAGGQVIEPWHPYTRASQVPLTPGVPTQLQIEIFPTSAVIEPGHSLRLTIATGDFPHETSTASTLANSAGVDTLYIGPNHPSSVYLGTVSPAPAT
;
A
#
# COMPACT_ATOMS: atom_id res chain seq x y z
N MET A 1 29.57 3.30 -19.59
CA MET A 1 28.98 3.44 -18.24
C MET A 1 29.67 4.61 -17.56
N LEU A 2 28.92 5.63 -17.12
CA LEU A 2 29.50 6.72 -16.31
C LEU A 2 29.92 6.12 -14.96
N PRO A 3 31.17 6.34 -14.50
CA PRO A 3 31.61 5.95 -13.16
C PRO A 3 30.63 6.44 -12.08
N SER A 4 30.38 5.63 -11.05
CA SER A 4 29.52 6.01 -9.90
C SER A 4 29.96 7.31 -9.21
N ALA A 5 31.24 7.68 -9.34
CA ALA A 5 31.80 8.95 -8.90
C ALA A 5 31.24 10.20 -9.63
N LEU A 6 30.47 10.03 -10.70
CA LEU A 6 29.83 11.12 -11.46
C LEU A 6 28.33 11.29 -11.14
N GLN A 7 27.80 10.60 -10.13
CA GLN A 7 26.53 11.04 -9.53
C GLN A 7 26.78 12.38 -8.86
N THR A 8 26.17 13.43 -9.40
CA THR A 8 26.42 14.82 -8.98
C THR A 8 26.16 15.09 -7.50
N TYR A 9 25.43 14.22 -6.78
CA TYR A 9 25.19 14.33 -5.34
C TYR A 9 24.98 12.95 -4.66
N PRO A 10 26.05 12.23 -4.23
CA PRO A 10 25.94 10.90 -3.61
C PRO A 10 25.13 10.88 -2.30
N ASP A 11 24.93 12.04 -1.67
CA ASP A 11 24.10 12.18 -0.47
C ASP A 11 22.60 12.28 -0.79
N GLN A 12 22.23 12.59 -2.04
CA GLN A 12 20.83 12.61 -2.49
C GLN A 12 20.34 11.22 -2.91
N ALA A 13 21.19 10.19 -2.91
CA ALA A 13 20.76 8.81 -3.09
C ALA A 13 20.10 8.21 -1.84
N TYR A 14 20.13 8.93 -0.71
CA TYR A 14 19.66 8.48 0.60
C TYR A 14 18.74 9.54 1.23
N ASP A 15 17.88 9.14 2.17
CA ASP A 15 17.03 10.07 2.95
C ASP A 15 17.86 10.86 3.99
N GLY A 16 18.62 11.83 3.48
CA GLY A 16 19.43 12.76 4.27
C GLY A 16 18.77 14.12 4.46
N SER A 17 19.56 15.08 4.99
CA SER A 17 19.11 16.44 5.31
C SER A 17 18.40 17.15 4.14
N PHE A 18 18.78 16.86 2.89
CA PHE A 18 18.14 17.39 1.70
C PHE A 18 16.64 17.08 1.65
N TYR A 19 16.25 15.81 1.82
CA TYR A 19 14.86 15.37 1.79
C TYR A 19 14.15 15.71 3.09
N GLN A 20 14.82 15.50 4.23
CA GLN A 20 14.24 15.78 5.54
C GLN A 20 13.83 17.25 5.69
N LEU A 21 14.63 18.21 5.21
CA LEU A 21 14.28 19.64 5.25
C LEU A 21 13.02 19.97 4.43
N ARG A 22 12.74 19.19 3.39
CA ARG A 22 11.63 19.40 2.44
C ARG A 22 10.40 18.58 2.76
N SER A 23 10.46 17.71 3.77
CA SER A 23 9.42 16.74 4.07
C SER A 23 8.30 17.35 4.93
N PRO A 24 7.06 17.50 4.40
CA PRO A 24 5.96 18.13 5.14
C PRO A 24 5.57 17.37 6.41
N ILE A 25 5.70 16.04 6.39
CA ILE A 25 5.35 15.13 7.49
C ILE A 25 6.10 15.44 8.80
N ARG A 26 7.31 16.00 8.72
CA ARG A 26 8.11 16.39 9.89
C ARG A 26 7.55 17.61 10.62
N ASN A 27 6.71 18.40 9.96
CA ASN A 27 6.11 19.62 10.51
C ASN A 27 4.57 19.58 10.56
N ILE A 28 3.94 18.49 10.12
CA ILE A 28 2.48 18.41 9.93
C ILE A 28 1.67 18.71 11.21
N SER A 29 2.19 18.32 12.38
CA SER A 29 1.55 18.59 13.68
C SER A 29 1.49 20.08 14.06
N ARG A 30 2.30 20.92 13.40
CA ARG A 30 2.34 22.38 13.59
C ARG A 30 1.24 23.11 12.80
N VAL A 31 0.60 22.45 11.83
CA VAL A 31 -0.49 23.03 11.05
C VAL A 31 -1.69 23.30 11.97
N LYS A 32 -2.13 24.56 12.00
CA LYS A 32 -3.31 25.02 12.77
C LYS A 32 -4.48 25.44 11.87
N VAL A 33 -4.27 25.46 10.56
CA VAL A 33 -5.28 25.81 9.56
C VAL A 33 -6.15 24.59 9.30
N PRO A 34 -7.50 24.73 9.26
CA PRO A 34 -8.37 23.66 8.83
C PRO A 34 -7.88 23.05 7.50
N THR A 35 -7.77 21.72 7.44
CA THR A 35 -7.20 21.01 6.30
C THR A 35 -8.14 19.90 5.82
N PHE A 36 -8.44 19.88 4.53
CA PHE A 36 -9.14 18.77 3.88
C PHE A 36 -8.15 18.09 2.93
N ILE A 37 -7.78 16.84 3.21
CA ILE A 37 -6.91 16.03 2.36
C ILE A 37 -7.78 15.18 1.43
N VAL A 38 -7.55 15.29 0.13
CA VAL A 38 -8.20 14.49 -0.91
C VAL A 38 -7.10 13.70 -1.62
N GLY A 39 -7.29 12.40 -1.78
CA GLY A 39 -6.32 11.50 -2.41
C GLY A 39 -6.99 10.31 -3.10
N GLY A 40 -6.18 9.45 -3.70
CA GLY A 40 -6.65 8.28 -4.44
C GLY A 40 -5.95 6.99 -4.00
N THR A 41 -6.70 5.88 -3.95
CA THR A 41 -6.14 4.55 -3.67
C THR A 41 -5.15 4.09 -4.74
N TYR A 42 -5.18 4.67 -5.95
CA TYR A 42 -4.20 4.39 -7.00
C TYR A 42 -3.42 5.66 -7.41
N ASP A 43 -3.32 6.65 -6.51
CA ASP A 43 -2.52 7.84 -6.72
C ASP A 43 -1.02 7.53 -6.46
N ILE A 44 -0.13 8.23 -7.14
CA ILE A 44 1.33 8.14 -6.91
C ILE A 44 1.74 8.65 -5.51
N PHE A 45 0.85 9.36 -4.82
CA PHE A 45 1.01 9.87 -3.48
C PHE A 45 0.25 9.06 -2.41
N GLN A 46 -0.47 7.98 -2.78
CA GLN A 46 -1.37 7.14 -1.94
C GLN A 46 -0.88 6.90 -0.49
N ARG A 47 0.42 6.70 -0.34
CA ARG A 47 1.04 6.45 0.97
C ARG A 47 0.93 7.67 1.89
N GLY A 48 1.15 8.88 1.37
CA GLY A 48 1.35 10.09 2.14
C GLY A 48 0.09 10.70 2.72
N GLU A 49 -1.06 10.62 2.02
CA GLU A 49 -2.30 11.27 2.45
C GLU A 49 -2.80 10.79 3.83
N PRO A 50 -2.95 9.48 4.10
CA PRO A 50 -3.38 9.01 5.41
C PRO A 50 -2.34 9.28 6.50
N ILE A 51 -1.06 9.31 6.17
CA ILE A 51 0.00 9.61 7.15
C ILE A 51 -0.07 11.09 7.56
N LEU A 52 -0.23 12.00 6.61
CA LEU A 52 -0.41 13.43 6.87
C LEU A 52 -1.68 13.67 7.69
N PHE A 53 -2.80 13.03 7.33
CA PHE A 53 -4.06 13.14 8.05
C PHE A 53 -3.93 12.76 9.53
N ARG A 54 -3.27 11.63 9.83
CA ARG A 54 -3.01 11.21 11.22
C ARG A 54 -2.08 12.17 11.96
N GLY A 55 -1.11 12.76 11.26
CA GLY A 55 -0.17 13.72 11.84
C GLY A 55 -0.76 15.09 12.17
N LEU A 56 -1.93 15.45 11.62
CA LEU A 56 -2.63 16.70 11.93
C LEU A 56 -3.16 16.69 13.37
N GLY A 57 -2.62 17.61 14.19
CA GLY A 57 -3.09 17.88 15.56
C GLY A 57 -4.36 18.73 15.62
N LEU A 58 -5.27 18.57 14.66
CA LEU A 58 -6.52 19.30 14.53
C LEU A 58 -7.70 18.46 15.05
N LEU A 59 -8.75 19.12 15.53
CA LEU A 59 -10.03 18.48 15.85
C LEU A 59 -10.72 17.98 14.58
N GLY A 60 -11.55 16.93 14.67
CA GLY A 60 -12.22 16.29 13.53
C GLY A 60 -13.16 17.17 12.70
N THR A 61 -13.61 18.30 13.24
CA THR A 61 -14.35 19.31 12.46
C THR A 61 -13.45 20.12 11.53
N LYS A 62 -12.15 20.18 11.83
CA LYS A 62 -11.12 20.98 11.14
C LYS A 62 -10.16 20.13 10.30
N LYS A 63 -10.25 18.81 10.36
CA LYS A 63 -9.51 17.91 9.48
C LYS A 63 -10.45 16.93 8.81
N LYS A 64 -10.27 16.71 7.52
CA LYS A 64 -11.05 15.78 6.70
C LYS A 64 -10.11 14.98 5.82
N LEU A 65 -10.44 13.71 5.55
CA LEU A 65 -9.76 12.84 4.60
C LEU A 65 -10.79 12.26 3.64
N MET A 66 -10.54 12.35 2.33
CA MET A 66 -11.33 11.66 1.31
C MET A 66 -10.41 10.88 0.38
N ILE A 67 -10.56 9.56 0.34
CA ILE A 67 -9.78 8.67 -0.53
C ILE A 67 -10.71 7.96 -1.50
N GLY A 68 -10.66 8.32 -2.77
CA GLY A 68 -11.43 7.68 -3.84
C GLY A 68 -10.64 6.63 -4.62
N PRO A 69 -11.28 5.89 -5.54
CA PRO A 69 -10.63 4.88 -6.38
C PRO A 69 -9.92 5.55 -7.57
N TRP A 70 -9.14 6.59 -7.30
CA TRP A 70 -8.59 7.47 -8.32
C TRP A 70 -7.12 7.23 -8.55
N TYR A 71 -6.70 7.58 -9.76
CA TYR A 71 -5.33 7.89 -10.11
C TYR A 71 -5.11 9.40 -10.03
N HIS A 72 -3.86 9.81 -10.20
CA HIS A 72 -3.47 11.21 -10.19
C HIS A 72 -4.23 12.09 -11.17
N THR A 73 -4.48 11.60 -12.39
CA THR A 73 -5.20 12.34 -13.44
C THR A 73 -6.72 12.23 -13.34
N THR A 74 -7.25 11.43 -12.42
CA THR A 74 -8.69 11.13 -12.32
C THR A 74 -9.29 11.45 -10.94
N ALA A 75 -8.57 12.21 -10.12
CA ALA A 75 -9.05 12.66 -8.82
C ALA A 75 -10.43 13.34 -8.93
N GLY A 76 -11.39 12.87 -8.13
CA GLY A 76 -12.77 13.37 -8.13
C GLY A 76 -13.71 12.72 -9.15
N ASN A 77 -13.23 11.84 -10.03
CA ASN A 77 -14.09 11.14 -10.98
C ASN A 77 -15.11 10.25 -10.25
N GLY A 78 -16.35 10.22 -10.76
CA GLY A 78 -17.42 9.41 -10.17
C GLY A 78 -18.01 9.98 -8.88
N LEU A 79 -17.79 11.27 -8.59
CA LEU A 79 -18.56 12.04 -7.60
C LEU A 79 -19.81 12.65 -8.24
N THR A 80 -20.70 13.22 -7.41
CA THR A 80 -21.86 13.99 -7.89
C THR A 80 -21.39 15.10 -8.82
N ALA A 81 -22.12 15.34 -9.92
CA ALA A 81 -21.76 16.40 -10.87
C ALA A 81 -21.85 17.81 -10.25
N ASP A 82 -21.15 18.77 -10.84
CA ASP A 82 -21.11 20.16 -10.35
C ASP A 82 -22.50 20.81 -10.28
N ASP A 83 -23.40 20.44 -11.21
CA ASP A 83 -24.79 20.90 -11.26
C ASP A 83 -25.76 20.14 -10.33
N GLY A 84 -25.25 19.18 -9.56
CA GLY A 84 -26.03 18.33 -8.66
C GLY A 84 -26.68 17.13 -9.34
N SER A 85 -26.50 16.92 -10.64
CA SER A 85 -26.96 15.71 -11.32
C SER A 85 -26.13 14.48 -10.95
N ASN A 86 -26.72 13.29 -11.13
CA ASN A 86 -26.11 11.99 -10.82
C ASN A 86 -25.58 11.90 -9.37
N PRO A 87 -26.45 12.07 -8.36
CA PRO A 87 -26.00 12.17 -6.98
C PRO A 87 -25.41 10.85 -6.49
N VAL A 88 -24.20 10.94 -5.94
CA VAL A 88 -23.46 9.83 -5.35
C VAL A 88 -23.55 9.95 -3.84
N HIS A 89 -23.87 8.84 -3.17
CA HIS A 89 -24.01 8.81 -1.72
C HIS A 89 -23.13 7.72 -1.11
N ASP A 90 -22.69 7.96 0.11
CA ASP A 90 -22.03 6.95 0.93
C ASP A 90 -23.04 5.94 1.54
N THR A 91 -22.53 4.94 2.25
CA THR A 91 -23.35 3.91 2.93
C THR A 91 -24.29 4.45 4.02
N LYS A 92 -24.17 5.73 4.41
CA LYS A 92 -25.05 6.39 5.39
C LYS A 92 -25.99 7.43 4.73
N GLY A 93 -25.97 7.54 3.41
CA GLY A 93 -26.80 8.48 2.67
C GLY A 93 -26.27 9.91 2.66
N ASN A 94 -25.01 10.14 3.04
CA ASN A 94 -24.41 11.46 2.85
C ASN A 94 -24.07 11.66 1.37
N LEU A 95 -24.45 12.81 0.82
CA LEU A 95 -24.07 13.19 -0.54
C LEU A 95 -22.55 13.38 -0.63
N LEU A 96 -21.96 12.90 -1.71
CA LEU A 96 -20.57 13.13 -2.08
C LEU A 96 -20.51 14.13 -3.23
N PRO A 97 -20.34 15.43 -2.95
CA PRO A 97 -20.31 16.46 -3.97
C PRO A 97 -19.05 16.34 -4.83
N SER A 98 -19.06 16.99 -5.99
CA SER A 98 -17.83 17.20 -6.76
C SER A 98 -16.74 17.88 -5.93
N LEU A 99 -15.48 17.73 -6.35
CA LEU A 99 -14.37 18.41 -5.70
C LEU A 99 -14.50 19.94 -5.76
N ASN A 100 -15.05 20.50 -6.84
CA ASN A 100 -15.33 21.94 -6.94
C ASN A 100 -16.32 22.41 -5.87
N ASN A 101 -17.43 21.68 -5.69
CA ASN A 101 -18.44 22.01 -4.69
C ASN A 101 -17.92 21.81 -3.26
N LEU A 102 -17.15 20.75 -3.02
CA LEU A 102 -16.48 20.53 -1.72
C LEU A 102 -15.48 21.64 -1.39
N GLN A 103 -14.66 22.06 -2.35
CA GLN A 103 -13.68 23.13 -2.18
C GLN A 103 -14.37 24.47 -1.88
N LEU A 104 -15.42 24.81 -2.63
CA LEU A 104 -16.23 26.00 -2.38
C LEU A 104 -16.84 25.97 -0.98
N ALA A 105 -17.48 24.87 -0.61
CA ALA A 105 -18.09 24.72 0.71
C ALA A 105 -17.05 24.85 1.85
N TRP A 106 -15.88 24.24 1.69
CA TRP A 106 -14.80 24.32 2.66
C TRP A 106 -14.30 25.76 2.86
N PHE A 107 -14.01 26.47 1.77
CA PHE A 107 -13.48 27.83 1.86
C PHE A 107 -14.54 28.85 2.26
N ASP A 108 -15.79 28.72 1.79
CA ASP A 108 -16.88 29.59 2.22
C ASP A 108 -17.10 29.51 3.74
N HIS A 109 -16.97 28.32 4.31
CA HIS A 109 -17.07 28.15 5.75
C HIS A 109 -15.88 28.79 6.48
N TRP A 110 -14.64 28.42 6.14
CA TRP A 110 -13.47 28.81 6.92
C TRP A 110 -12.94 30.22 6.64
N LEU A 111 -13.22 30.78 5.45
CA LEU A 111 -12.76 32.12 5.05
C LEU A 111 -13.86 33.18 5.14
N LYS A 112 -15.13 32.80 4.94
CA LYS A 112 -16.27 33.75 4.95
C LYS A 112 -17.22 33.55 6.12
N GLY A 113 -17.06 32.49 6.92
CA GLY A 113 -17.93 32.21 8.06
C GLY A 113 -19.33 31.73 7.69
N ILE A 114 -19.52 31.21 6.47
CA ILE A 114 -20.83 30.72 6.00
C ILE A 114 -21.13 29.36 6.64
N ASP A 115 -22.30 29.22 7.28
CA ASP A 115 -22.80 27.91 7.73
C ASP A 115 -23.48 27.18 6.57
N ASN A 116 -22.68 26.45 5.80
CA ASN A 116 -23.13 25.61 4.70
C ASN A 116 -23.09 24.11 5.05
N GLY A 117 -22.82 23.76 6.32
CA GLY A 117 -22.80 22.39 6.79
C GLY A 117 -21.56 21.55 6.49
N ILE A 118 -20.50 22.09 5.88
CA ILE A 118 -19.27 21.32 5.57
C ILE A 118 -18.63 20.67 6.81
N GLN A 119 -18.82 21.26 7.99
CA GLN A 119 -18.34 20.68 9.25
C GLN A 119 -18.98 19.31 9.56
N ARG A 120 -20.21 19.08 9.09
CA ARG A 120 -20.97 17.83 9.26
C ARG A 120 -20.60 16.76 8.23
N PHE A 121 -19.85 17.11 7.18
CA PHE A 121 -19.28 16.11 6.27
C PHE A 121 -18.42 15.11 7.08
N PRO A 122 -18.40 13.81 6.75
CA PRO A 122 -17.61 12.82 7.48
C PRO A 122 -16.14 13.21 7.68
N GLU A 123 -15.53 12.84 8.82
CA GLU A 123 -14.11 13.13 9.07
C GLU A 123 -13.19 12.34 8.14
N VAL A 124 -13.55 11.09 7.87
CA VAL A 124 -12.90 10.24 6.89
C VAL A 124 -13.97 9.68 5.96
N GLU A 125 -13.73 9.78 4.66
CA GLU A 125 -14.56 9.22 3.61
C GLU A 125 -13.67 8.35 2.71
N THR A 126 -13.93 7.05 2.65
CA THR A 126 -13.10 6.14 1.83
C THR A 126 -13.95 5.30 0.90
N TYR A 127 -13.51 5.18 -0.34
CA TYR A 127 -14.07 4.23 -1.28
C TYR A 127 -13.49 2.84 -1.03
N TYR A 128 -14.35 1.88 -0.69
CA TYR A 128 -13.97 0.49 -0.56
C TYR A 128 -13.98 -0.17 -1.94
N LEU A 129 -12.78 -0.50 -2.43
CA LEU A 129 -12.58 -1.31 -3.64
C LEU A 129 -13.29 -2.67 -3.49
N GLY A 130 -13.69 -3.30 -4.60
CA GLY A 130 -14.49 -4.53 -4.58
C GLY A 130 -15.98 -4.24 -4.33
N ALA A 131 -16.32 -3.73 -3.14
CA ALA A 131 -17.70 -3.36 -2.80
C ALA A 131 -18.24 -2.23 -3.70
N GLY A 132 -17.36 -1.35 -4.16
CA GLY A 132 -17.73 -0.25 -5.06
C GLY A 132 -18.53 0.85 -4.34
N LYS A 133 -18.30 1.04 -3.05
CA LYS A 133 -19.06 1.94 -2.17
C LYS A 133 -18.15 2.89 -1.40
N TRP A 134 -18.63 4.10 -1.20
CA TRP A 134 -18.07 5.03 -0.24
C TRP A 134 -18.60 4.74 1.16
N SER A 135 -17.71 4.76 2.15
CA SER A 135 -18.10 4.58 3.55
C SER A 135 -17.44 5.61 4.46
N PRO A 136 -18.23 6.27 5.33
CA PRO A 136 -17.76 7.28 6.25
C PRO A 136 -17.25 6.67 7.56
N ASP A 137 -16.14 7.20 8.06
CA ASP A 137 -15.59 6.90 9.37
C ASP A 137 -15.16 8.19 10.11
N THR A 138 -14.79 8.03 11.37
CA THR A 138 -14.20 9.08 12.21
C THR A 138 -12.67 9.02 12.21
N ARG A 139 -12.07 7.95 11.68
CA ARG A 139 -10.63 7.74 11.68
C ARG A 139 -10.18 6.85 10.53
N TYR A 140 -8.88 6.93 10.25
CA TYR A 140 -8.18 6.03 9.33
C TYR A 140 -6.96 5.41 10.03
N PRO A 141 -6.74 4.08 9.99
CA PRO A 141 -7.63 3.03 9.44
C PRO A 141 -9.02 3.05 10.07
N ALA A 142 -9.98 2.42 9.42
CA ALA A 142 -11.38 2.41 9.86
C ALA A 142 -11.54 2.01 11.33
N SER A 143 -12.63 2.45 11.94
CA SER A 143 -13.03 2.01 13.27
C SER A 143 -13.23 0.50 13.27
N HIS A 144 -12.91 -0.16 14.39
CA HIS A 144 -12.96 -1.62 14.53
C HIS A 144 -12.00 -2.42 13.64
N THR A 145 -11.00 -1.80 13.01
CA THR A 145 -9.92 -2.54 12.35
C THR A 145 -9.18 -3.44 13.35
N GLN A 146 -9.17 -4.74 13.07
CA GLN A 146 -8.41 -5.76 13.79
C GLN A 146 -7.38 -6.38 12.85
N TYR A 147 -6.11 -6.35 13.26
CA TYR A 147 -5.02 -6.89 12.47
C TYR A 147 -4.81 -8.38 12.72
N ARG A 148 -4.59 -9.14 11.65
CA ARG A 148 -4.37 -10.58 11.69
C ARG A 148 -3.33 -11.02 10.67
N TYR A 149 -2.67 -12.14 10.97
CA TYR A 149 -1.71 -12.77 10.07
C TYR A 149 -2.41 -13.67 9.04
N TRP A 150 -1.84 -13.66 7.85
CA TRP A 150 -1.91 -14.75 6.90
C TRP A 150 -0.47 -15.19 6.59
N TYR A 151 -0.12 -16.40 6.98
CA TYR A 151 1.19 -16.99 6.70
C TYR A 151 1.21 -17.57 5.30
N LEU A 152 2.35 -17.44 4.63
CA LEU A 152 2.62 -18.19 3.42
C LEU A 152 2.63 -19.68 3.78
N SER A 153 2.01 -20.49 2.95
CA SER A 153 1.99 -21.95 3.07
C SER A 153 2.41 -22.57 1.75
N ALA A 154 3.19 -23.64 1.84
CA ALA A 154 3.57 -24.47 0.72
C ALA A 154 2.45 -25.38 0.23
N THR A 155 1.32 -25.42 0.95
CA THR A 155 0.11 -26.08 0.48
C THR A 155 -0.35 -25.43 -0.83
N GLN A 156 -0.64 -26.28 -1.82
CA GLN A 156 -1.06 -25.87 -3.16
C GLN A 156 -2.20 -24.83 -3.10
N GLY A 157 -1.96 -23.67 -3.70
CA GLY A 157 -3.00 -22.66 -3.93
C GLY A 157 -3.50 -22.65 -5.37
N SER A 158 -4.07 -21.51 -5.77
CA SER A 158 -4.59 -21.26 -7.11
C SER A 158 -3.68 -20.33 -7.91
N GLY A 159 -3.80 -20.37 -9.25
CA GLY A 159 -3.05 -19.54 -10.19
C GLY A 159 -2.10 -20.33 -11.09
N THR A 160 -1.48 -19.62 -12.04
CA THR A 160 -0.56 -20.17 -13.07
C THR A 160 0.86 -19.62 -12.93
N SER A 161 1.17 -19.01 -11.79
CA SER A 161 2.48 -18.46 -11.47
C SER A 161 3.56 -19.53 -11.34
N LEU A 162 4.84 -19.12 -11.41
CA LEU A 162 6.01 -20.00 -11.25
C LEU A 162 5.92 -20.83 -9.97
N TYR A 163 5.40 -20.24 -8.89
CA TYR A 163 5.02 -20.94 -7.67
C TYR A 163 3.64 -20.49 -7.22
N ALA A 164 2.77 -21.44 -6.85
CA ALA A 164 1.40 -21.18 -6.42
C ALA A 164 1.10 -21.89 -5.08
N GLY A 165 1.44 -21.20 -3.99
CA GLY A 165 1.14 -21.61 -2.62
C GLY A 165 -0.18 -21.02 -2.12
N SER A 166 -0.47 -21.21 -0.84
CA SER A 166 -1.68 -20.69 -0.19
C SER A 166 -1.38 -19.75 0.97
N LEU A 167 -2.38 -18.99 1.39
CA LEU A 167 -2.35 -18.19 2.61
C LEU A 167 -3.13 -18.91 3.72
N ALA A 168 -2.50 -19.10 4.88
CA ALA A 168 -3.05 -19.84 6.01
C ALA A 168 -3.04 -19.01 7.32
N PRO A 169 -3.94 -19.28 8.28
CA PRO A 169 -3.97 -18.54 9.55
C PRO A 169 -2.82 -18.89 10.51
N ALA A 170 -2.04 -19.92 10.20
CA ALA A 170 -0.87 -20.36 10.95
C ALA A 170 0.26 -20.76 9.99
N ALA A 171 1.50 -20.69 10.45
CA ALA A 171 2.65 -21.16 9.70
C ALA A 171 2.59 -22.68 9.48
N ASP A 172 3.19 -23.15 8.39
CA ASP A 172 3.35 -24.57 8.11
C ASP A 172 4.17 -25.26 9.21
N ALA A 173 3.98 -26.58 9.35
CA ALA A 173 4.76 -27.39 10.28
C ALA A 173 6.17 -27.73 9.74
N GLY A 174 6.38 -27.62 8.42
CA GLY A 174 7.64 -27.92 7.74
C GLY A 174 8.25 -26.67 7.12
N GLU A 175 9.57 -26.73 6.90
CA GLU A 175 10.30 -25.71 6.14
C GLU A 175 10.27 -26.03 4.65
N THR A 176 9.98 -25.03 3.82
CA THR A 176 9.98 -25.05 2.36
C THR A 176 10.64 -23.78 1.85
N THR A 177 11.32 -23.87 0.71
CA THR A 177 11.90 -22.72 0.02
C THR A 177 11.38 -22.62 -1.39
N VAL A 178 11.22 -21.40 -1.88
CA VAL A 178 10.81 -21.09 -3.24
C VAL A 178 11.91 -20.25 -3.90
N THR A 179 12.41 -20.72 -5.05
CA THR A 179 13.38 -19.96 -5.85
C THR A 179 12.66 -18.89 -6.66
N LEU A 180 13.11 -17.64 -6.54
CA LEU A 180 12.60 -16.49 -7.28
C LEU A 180 13.65 -16.04 -8.30
N PRO A 181 13.34 -16.04 -9.61
CA PRO A 181 14.21 -15.44 -10.61
C PRO A 181 14.22 -13.92 -10.45
N TRP A 182 15.34 -13.28 -10.74
CA TRP A 182 15.43 -11.82 -10.76
C TRP A 182 14.91 -11.24 -12.08
N ILE A 183 13.83 -10.45 -12.02
CA ILE A 183 13.10 -9.94 -13.18
C ILE A 183 12.84 -8.44 -13.01
N PRO A 184 13.83 -7.58 -13.29
CA PRO A 184 13.73 -6.14 -13.00
C PRO A 184 12.71 -5.40 -13.87
N LEU A 185 12.26 -6.00 -14.99
CA LEU A 185 11.25 -5.44 -15.89
C LEU A 185 9.85 -6.07 -15.71
N ASN A 186 9.63 -6.81 -14.61
CA ASN A 186 8.30 -7.30 -14.30
C ASN A 186 7.32 -6.14 -14.04
N GLY A 187 6.01 -6.34 -14.19
CA GLY A 187 5.00 -5.32 -13.88
C GLY A 187 4.61 -4.37 -15.02
N THR A 188 5.27 -4.45 -16.19
CA THR A 188 4.93 -3.65 -17.40
C THR A 188 3.48 -3.75 -17.86
N CYS A 189 2.82 -4.89 -17.60
CA CYS A 189 1.38 -5.07 -17.74
C CYS A 189 0.80 -5.43 -16.37
N SER A 190 0.47 -4.40 -15.59
CA SER A 190 -0.16 -4.50 -14.27
C SER A 190 -0.83 -3.18 -13.91
N ARG A 191 -1.68 -3.18 -12.88
CA ARG A 191 -2.22 -1.94 -12.30
C ARG A 191 -1.11 -1.01 -11.79
N SER A 192 0.00 -1.56 -11.28
CA SER A 192 1.16 -0.77 -10.86
C SER A 192 1.65 0.15 -11.98
N THR A 193 1.76 -0.36 -13.22
CA THR A 193 2.12 0.48 -14.37
C THR A 193 1.14 1.64 -14.58
N THR A 194 -0.17 1.39 -14.43
CA THR A 194 -1.18 2.45 -14.50
C THR A 194 -1.01 3.49 -13.39
N GLN A 195 -0.79 3.06 -12.15
CA GLN A 195 -0.55 3.95 -11.00
C GLN A 195 0.67 4.84 -11.23
N TRP A 196 1.82 4.24 -11.58
CA TRP A 196 3.09 4.96 -11.67
C TRP A 196 3.32 5.71 -12.97
N THR A 197 2.42 5.54 -13.94
CA THR A 197 2.24 6.48 -15.06
C THR A 197 1.16 7.52 -14.78
N ALA A 198 0.79 7.74 -13.51
CA ALA A 198 -0.18 8.75 -13.08
C ALA A 198 -1.59 8.56 -13.70
N GLY A 199 -1.96 7.33 -14.07
CA GLY A 199 -3.23 6.98 -14.72
C GLY A 199 -3.24 7.16 -16.24
N LEU A 200 -2.12 7.52 -16.88
CA LEU A 200 -2.05 7.78 -18.33
C LEU A 200 -2.40 6.57 -19.21
N VAL A 201 -2.25 5.35 -18.68
CA VAL A 201 -2.61 4.09 -19.38
C VAL A 201 -3.81 3.38 -18.73
N SER A 202 -4.65 4.14 -18.02
CA SER A 202 -5.93 3.63 -17.52
C SER A 202 -6.86 3.23 -18.67
N GLY A 203 -7.76 2.28 -18.40
CA GLY A 203 -8.67 1.66 -19.37
C GLY A 203 -8.06 0.49 -20.15
N THR A 204 -6.79 0.14 -19.93
CA THR A 204 -6.15 -1.03 -20.56
C THR A 204 -6.54 -2.32 -19.84
N THR A 205 -6.39 -3.46 -20.52
CA THR A 205 -6.62 -4.78 -19.89
C THR A 205 -5.66 -5.02 -18.71
N CYS A 206 -4.42 -4.54 -18.82
CA CYS A 206 -3.39 -4.64 -17.79
C CYS A 206 -3.77 -3.93 -16.49
N GLU A 207 -4.67 -2.96 -16.53
CA GLU A 207 -5.12 -2.26 -15.32
C GLU A 207 -5.89 -3.19 -14.38
N ASN A 208 -6.69 -4.10 -14.94
CA ASN A 208 -7.68 -4.87 -14.17
C ASN A 208 -7.31 -6.35 -14.07
N ASP A 209 -6.20 -6.77 -14.66
CA ASP A 209 -5.69 -8.13 -14.54
C ASP A 209 -4.16 -8.15 -14.46
N ASN A 210 -3.66 -8.55 -13.28
CA ASN A 210 -2.26 -8.67 -12.95
C ASN A 210 -1.68 -10.05 -13.31
N GLN A 211 -2.46 -11.01 -13.80
CA GLN A 211 -1.97 -12.33 -14.18
C GLN A 211 -0.67 -12.29 -15.01
N PRO A 212 -0.49 -11.41 -16.02
CA PRO A 212 0.76 -11.33 -16.77
C PRO A 212 2.00 -11.05 -15.90
N SER A 213 1.85 -10.21 -14.87
CA SER A 213 2.91 -9.87 -13.91
C SER A 213 3.13 -10.94 -12.83
N GLU A 214 2.20 -11.88 -12.68
CA GLU A 214 2.25 -12.97 -11.71
C GLU A 214 2.93 -14.23 -12.27
N LEU A 215 3.02 -14.38 -13.60
CA LEU A 215 3.52 -15.59 -14.28
C LEU A 215 4.88 -16.07 -13.77
N LEU A 216 5.79 -15.15 -13.47
CA LEU A 216 7.15 -15.46 -13.02
C LEU A 216 7.39 -15.15 -11.53
N ALA A 217 6.31 -14.85 -10.80
CA ALA A 217 6.33 -14.56 -9.38
C ALA A 217 5.97 -15.80 -8.55
N ALA A 218 6.05 -15.67 -7.22
CA ALA A 218 5.40 -16.60 -6.30
C ALA A 218 4.08 -15.99 -5.81
N THR A 219 2.97 -16.72 -5.98
CA THR A 219 1.65 -16.30 -5.48
C THR A 219 1.21 -17.18 -4.33
N PHE A 220 0.50 -16.56 -3.38
CA PHE A 220 -0.08 -17.19 -2.21
C PHE A 220 -1.52 -16.74 -2.10
N THR A 221 -2.47 -17.67 -2.23
CA THR A 221 -3.91 -17.34 -2.31
C THR A 221 -4.67 -18.02 -1.18
N THR A 222 -5.58 -17.30 -0.53
CA THR A 222 -6.51 -17.92 0.44
C THR A 222 -7.46 -18.89 -0.26
N ALA A 223 -8.19 -19.71 0.51
CA ALA A 223 -9.45 -20.23 0.00
C ALA A 223 -10.44 -19.06 -0.28
N PRO A 224 -11.41 -19.24 -1.18
CA PRO A 224 -12.46 -18.25 -1.39
C PRO A 224 -13.19 -17.91 -0.09
N PHE A 225 -13.41 -16.63 0.15
CA PHE A 225 -14.17 -16.18 1.30
C PHE A 225 -15.65 -16.50 1.14
N THR A 226 -16.32 -16.89 2.22
CA THR A 226 -17.77 -17.16 2.22
C THR A 226 -18.61 -15.95 2.64
N ALA A 227 -17.97 -14.87 3.06
CA ALA A 227 -18.58 -13.62 3.50
C ALA A 227 -17.64 -12.45 3.13
N PRO A 228 -18.14 -11.21 3.00
CA PRO A 228 -17.30 -10.07 2.65
C PRO A 228 -16.13 -9.90 3.62
N TYR A 229 -14.92 -9.84 3.09
CA TYR A 229 -13.69 -9.66 3.87
C TYR A 229 -13.15 -8.25 3.67
N ALA A 230 -13.56 -7.34 4.56
CA ALA A 230 -13.16 -5.93 4.49
C ALA A 230 -11.76 -5.71 5.07
N ILE A 231 -10.94 -4.96 4.34
CA ILE A 231 -9.57 -4.57 4.65
C ILE A 231 -9.54 -3.05 4.82
N SER A 232 -8.83 -2.55 5.84
CA SER A 232 -8.57 -1.12 5.99
C SER A 232 -7.26 -0.85 6.71
N GLY A 233 -6.47 0.07 6.15
CA GLY A 233 -5.26 0.59 6.75
C GLY A 233 -3.97 0.13 6.08
N PRO A 234 -2.81 0.46 6.68
CA PRO A 234 -1.50 -0.02 6.21
C PRO A 234 -1.40 -1.53 6.39
N ILE A 235 -0.56 -2.15 5.56
CA ILE A 235 -0.31 -3.58 5.52
C ILE A 235 1.20 -3.81 5.63
N ASN A 236 1.60 -4.86 6.33
CA ASN A 236 3.01 -5.23 6.46
C ASN A 236 3.23 -6.64 5.94
N ALA A 237 4.11 -6.80 4.95
CA ALA A 237 4.57 -8.10 4.48
C ALA A 237 5.86 -8.47 5.22
N ILE A 238 5.82 -9.55 5.97
CA ILE A 238 6.97 -10.08 6.72
C ILE A 238 7.56 -11.20 5.89
N ILE A 239 8.67 -10.95 5.19
CA ILE A 239 9.23 -11.88 4.21
C ILE A 239 10.61 -12.34 4.63
N TRP A 240 10.79 -13.65 4.79
CA TRP A 240 12.12 -14.24 4.96
C TRP A 240 12.71 -14.58 3.60
N ILE A 241 13.85 -13.98 3.28
CA ILE A 241 14.50 -14.14 1.99
C ILE A 241 16.01 -14.24 2.14
N SER A 242 16.66 -14.96 1.24
CA SER A 242 18.11 -14.88 1.02
C SER A 242 18.38 -14.68 -0.45
N SER A 243 19.58 -14.22 -0.80
CA SER A 243 20.02 -14.08 -2.18
C SER A 243 21.40 -14.67 -2.35
N THR A 244 21.75 -15.09 -3.57
CA THR A 244 23.15 -15.34 -3.93
C THR A 244 23.95 -14.05 -4.09
N ALA A 245 23.28 -12.91 -4.19
CA ALA A 245 23.89 -11.58 -4.30
C ALA A 245 23.89 -10.85 -2.95
N THR A 246 24.41 -9.62 -2.93
CA THR A 246 24.52 -8.78 -1.73
C THR A 246 23.31 -7.88 -1.51
N ASP A 247 22.32 -7.94 -2.39
CA ASP A 247 21.05 -7.24 -2.28
C ASP A 247 19.95 -8.05 -2.98
N ALA A 248 18.69 -7.69 -2.73
CA ALA A 248 17.54 -8.25 -3.40
C ALA A 248 16.44 -7.18 -3.48
N GLN A 249 15.76 -7.07 -4.61
CA GLN A 249 14.58 -6.22 -4.73
C GLN A 249 13.35 -7.10 -4.57
N VAL A 250 12.49 -6.79 -3.60
CA VAL A 250 11.31 -7.60 -3.27
C VAL A 250 10.06 -6.76 -3.35
N ILE A 251 9.10 -7.22 -4.14
CA ILE A 251 7.81 -6.56 -4.37
C ILE A 251 6.75 -7.47 -3.77
N ALA A 252 5.87 -6.89 -2.95
CA ALA A 252 4.77 -7.57 -2.32
C ALA A 252 3.45 -6.90 -2.75
N THR A 253 2.63 -7.63 -3.50
CA THR A 253 1.38 -7.10 -4.08
C THR A 253 0.18 -7.83 -3.51
N ILE A 254 -0.82 -7.08 -3.06
CA ILE A 254 -2.11 -7.60 -2.62
C ILE A 254 -3.12 -7.46 -3.76
N SER A 255 -3.79 -8.56 -4.09
CA SER A 255 -4.80 -8.64 -5.13
C SER A 255 -6.09 -9.30 -4.64
N ASP A 256 -7.20 -8.90 -5.25
CA ASP A 256 -8.48 -9.60 -5.24
C ASP A 256 -8.53 -10.58 -6.43
N VAL A 257 -8.73 -11.86 -6.16
CA VAL A 257 -8.83 -12.91 -7.18
C VAL A 257 -10.27 -13.37 -7.32
N ALA A 258 -10.85 -13.12 -8.48
CA ALA A 258 -12.22 -13.50 -8.80
C ALA A 258 -12.35 -15.03 -9.05
N PRO A 259 -13.57 -15.59 -9.03
CA PRO A 259 -13.81 -17.02 -9.28
C PRO A 259 -13.32 -17.53 -10.64
N ASP A 260 -13.24 -16.65 -11.63
CA ASP A 260 -12.70 -16.98 -12.97
C ASP A 260 -11.17 -16.97 -13.02
N GLY A 261 -10.52 -16.60 -11.92
CA GLY A 261 -9.07 -16.53 -11.75
C GLY A 261 -8.46 -15.16 -12.06
N SER A 262 -9.21 -14.19 -12.59
CA SER A 262 -8.70 -12.83 -12.82
C SER A 262 -8.17 -12.21 -11.51
N SER A 263 -7.01 -11.56 -11.59
CA SER A 263 -6.32 -11.02 -10.41
C SER A 263 -6.27 -9.49 -10.49
N SER A 264 -7.08 -8.79 -9.70
CA SER A 264 -7.08 -7.33 -9.67
C SER A 264 -6.26 -6.83 -8.50
N GLN A 265 -5.16 -6.14 -8.78
CA GLN A 265 -4.33 -5.52 -7.74
C GLN A 265 -5.12 -4.48 -6.94
N ILE A 266 -4.98 -4.55 -5.62
CA ILE A 266 -5.54 -3.60 -4.65
C ILE A 266 -4.49 -2.57 -4.24
N THR A 267 -3.28 -3.04 -3.91
CA THR A 267 -2.15 -2.21 -3.48
C THR A 267 -0.86 -3.02 -3.51
N SER A 268 0.29 -2.35 -3.48
CA SER A 268 1.60 -2.99 -3.44
C SER A 268 2.57 -2.24 -2.54
N GLY A 269 3.67 -2.92 -2.24
CA GLY A 269 4.82 -2.42 -1.52
C GLY A 269 6.10 -3.01 -2.10
N SER A 270 7.21 -2.36 -1.82
CA SER A 270 8.53 -2.74 -2.33
C SER A 270 9.59 -2.50 -1.26
N LEU A 271 10.65 -3.30 -1.30
CA LEU A 271 11.82 -3.07 -0.48
C LEU A 271 13.07 -3.61 -1.17
N VAL A 272 14.13 -2.81 -1.17
CA VAL A 272 15.48 -3.27 -1.45
C VAL A 272 16.07 -3.79 -0.14
N ALA A 273 16.46 -5.06 -0.10
CA ALA A 273 16.78 -5.78 1.13
C ALA A 273 17.89 -5.10 1.94
N SER A 274 18.91 -4.53 1.27
CA SER A 274 19.98 -3.82 1.96
C SER A 274 19.52 -2.54 2.68
N LEU A 275 18.36 -2.01 2.30
CA LEU A 275 17.70 -0.85 2.90
C LEU A 275 16.62 -1.24 3.92
N GLY A 276 16.50 -2.51 4.27
CA GLY A 276 15.46 -3.06 5.14
C GLY A 276 15.60 -2.75 6.63
N ALA A 277 16.57 -1.94 7.05
CA ALA A 277 16.68 -1.49 8.44
C ALA A 277 15.36 -0.86 8.91
N LEU A 278 14.90 -1.26 10.10
CA LEU A 278 13.61 -0.85 10.64
C LEU A 278 13.78 0.11 11.82
N THR A 279 12.99 1.18 11.85
CA THR A 279 12.87 2.05 13.01
C THR A 279 11.91 1.47 14.04
N ALA A 280 12.42 0.79 15.06
CA ALA A 280 11.59 0.14 16.09
C ALA A 280 10.82 1.11 17.02
N ARG A 281 11.03 2.42 16.89
CA ARG A 281 10.33 3.42 17.70
C ARG A 281 8.87 3.50 17.27
N ALA A 282 7.95 3.26 18.20
CA ALA A 282 6.51 3.45 17.93
C ALA A 282 6.16 4.94 17.70
N CYS A 283 5.29 5.20 16.73
CA CYS A 283 4.74 6.54 16.51
C CYS A 283 3.87 6.98 17.70
N GLY A 284 4.04 8.25 18.07
CA GLY A 284 3.21 8.95 19.06
C GLY A 284 2.48 10.12 18.39
N SER A 285 2.65 11.34 18.90
CA SER A 285 2.23 12.56 18.19
C SER A 285 3.12 12.91 16.99
N VAL A 286 4.21 12.18 16.78
CA VAL A 286 5.11 12.29 15.63
C VAL A 286 4.85 11.10 14.72
N VAL A 287 4.72 11.37 13.41
CA VAL A 287 4.43 10.38 12.36
C VAL A 287 5.59 10.19 11.37
N ALA A 288 6.80 10.64 11.73
CA ALA A 288 8.02 10.48 10.96
C ALA A 288 9.11 9.83 11.83
N ASP A 289 10.02 9.08 11.22
CA ASP A 289 11.10 8.32 11.89
C ASP A 289 10.58 7.37 12.98
N CYS A 290 9.42 6.76 12.74
CA CYS A 290 8.76 5.85 13.66
C CYS A 290 7.91 4.85 12.88
N SER A 291 7.73 3.66 13.42
CA SER A 291 6.80 2.66 12.89
C SER A 291 5.47 2.69 13.62
N VAL A 292 4.40 2.28 12.94
CA VAL A 292 3.09 2.12 13.55
C VAL A 292 2.89 0.66 13.95
N TYR A 293 2.30 0.46 15.13
CA TYR A 293 2.08 -0.86 15.71
C TYR A 293 0.59 -1.10 16.01
N ALA A 294 0.15 -2.35 15.84
CA ALA A 294 -1.12 -2.86 16.36
C ALA A 294 -0.89 -4.23 16.99
N GLY A 295 -1.44 -4.48 18.18
CA GLY A 295 -1.24 -5.75 18.89
C GLY A 295 0.23 -6.07 19.19
N GLY A 296 1.09 -5.04 19.33
CA GLY A 296 2.53 -5.20 19.51
C GLY A 296 3.33 -5.53 18.25
N GLN A 297 2.66 -5.62 17.09
CA GLN A 297 3.26 -5.96 15.80
C GLN A 297 3.28 -4.75 14.88
N VAL A 298 4.31 -4.64 14.04
CA VAL A 298 4.45 -3.55 13.07
C VAL A 298 3.38 -3.70 11.99
N ILE A 299 2.63 -2.63 11.73
CA ILE A 299 1.63 -2.56 10.65
C ILE A 299 2.04 -1.60 9.53
N GLU A 300 2.91 -0.65 9.83
CA GLU A 300 3.45 0.34 8.90
C GLU A 300 4.93 0.53 9.27
N PRO A 301 5.84 -0.27 8.68
CA PRO A 301 7.26 -0.17 8.97
C PRO A 301 7.81 1.17 8.47
N TRP A 302 8.83 1.68 9.15
CA TRP A 302 9.54 2.89 8.73
C TRP A 302 11.01 2.58 8.56
N HIS A 303 11.45 2.62 7.31
CA HIS A 303 12.84 2.42 6.94
C HIS A 303 13.55 3.77 6.87
N PRO A 304 14.70 3.95 7.53
CA PRO A 304 15.39 5.23 7.53
C PRO A 304 15.95 5.62 6.15
N TYR A 305 16.21 4.65 5.27
CA TYR A 305 16.82 4.86 3.94
C TYR A 305 18.08 5.74 3.95
N THR A 306 18.83 5.71 5.05
CA THR A 306 20.10 6.43 5.19
C THR A 306 21.26 5.53 4.79
N ARG A 307 22.39 6.13 4.40
CA ARG A 307 23.64 5.38 4.14
C ARG A 307 24.07 4.56 5.35
N ALA A 308 23.92 5.11 6.56
CA ALA A 308 24.33 4.45 7.80
C ALA A 308 23.44 3.25 8.17
N SER A 309 22.18 3.25 7.71
CA SER A 309 21.25 2.14 7.93
C SER A 309 21.30 1.09 6.82
N GLN A 310 22.04 1.32 5.73
CA GLN A 310 22.14 0.34 4.65
C GLN A 310 23.12 -0.77 5.02
N VAL A 311 22.65 -2.02 5.03
CA VAL A 311 23.44 -3.20 5.37
C VAL A 311 23.26 -4.24 4.26
N PRO A 312 24.31 -4.56 3.48
CA PRO A 312 24.23 -5.59 2.45
C PRO A 312 23.80 -6.94 3.01
N LEU A 313 23.07 -7.72 2.21
CA LEU A 313 22.80 -9.12 2.52
C LEU A 313 24.10 -9.91 2.59
N THR A 314 24.14 -10.88 3.50
CA THR A 314 25.15 -11.94 3.44
C THR A 314 24.62 -13.03 2.51
N PRO A 315 25.30 -13.34 1.40
CA PRO A 315 24.81 -14.33 0.44
C PRO A 315 24.44 -15.67 1.10
N GLY A 316 23.26 -16.19 0.77
CA GLY A 316 22.72 -17.46 1.28
C GLY A 316 22.22 -17.45 2.72
N VAL A 317 22.30 -16.32 3.43
CA VAL A 317 21.80 -16.20 4.81
C VAL A 317 20.37 -15.67 4.81
N PRO A 318 19.38 -16.40 5.35
CA PRO A 318 18.00 -15.91 5.49
C PRO A 318 17.95 -14.62 6.31
N THR A 319 17.28 -13.61 5.77
CA THR A 319 17.08 -12.30 6.38
C THR A 319 15.59 -11.97 6.37
N GLN A 320 15.08 -11.49 7.50
CA GLN A 320 13.70 -11.04 7.60
C GLN A 320 13.56 -9.61 7.10
N LEU A 321 12.63 -9.41 6.17
CA LEU A 321 12.24 -8.11 5.65
C LEU A 321 10.84 -7.75 6.17
N GLN A 322 10.65 -6.47 6.49
CA GLN A 322 9.37 -5.89 6.87
C GLN A 322 8.99 -4.92 5.76
N ILE A 323 8.16 -5.34 4.82
CA ILE A 323 7.83 -4.57 3.61
C ILE A 323 6.54 -3.81 3.86
N GLU A 324 6.62 -2.48 3.83
CA GLU A 324 5.42 -1.63 3.85
C GLU A 324 4.64 -1.85 2.55
N ILE A 325 3.42 -2.37 2.66
CA ILE A 325 2.43 -2.35 1.58
C ILE A 325 1.50 -1.17 1.85
N PHE A 326 1.30 -0.32 0.83
CA PHE A 326 0.62 0.95 1.01
C PHE A 326 -0.81 0.79 1.55
N PRO A 327 -1.27 1.75 2.37
CA PRO A 327 -2.58 1.69 2.97
C PRO A 327 -3.72 1.64 1.94
N THR A 328 -4.75 0.84 2.22
CA THR A 328 -5.92 0.69 1.34
C THR A 328 -7.23 0.56 2.12
N SER A 329 -8.35 0.62 1.42
CA SER A 329 -9.69 0.22 1.86
C SER A 329 -10.31 -0.64 0.76
N ALA A 330 -10.60 -1.90 1.07
CA ALA A 330 -11.11 -2.86 0.08
C ALA A 330 -12.02 -3.89 0.73
N VAL A 331 -12.83 -4.56 -0.07
CA VAL A 331 -13.62 -5.73 0.31
C VAL A 331 -13.31 -6.83 -0.70
N ILE A 332 -12.85 -7.97 -0.21
CA ILE A 332 -12.84 -9.19 -1.01
C ILE A 332 -14.25 -9.79 -0.91
N GLU A 333 -14.97 -9.84 -2.02
CA GLU A 333 -16.35 -10.29 -2.06
C GLU A 333 -16.49 -11.80 -1.79
N PRO A 334 -17.67 -12.29 -1.37
CA PRO A 334 -17.92 -13.73 -1.27
C PRO A 334 -17.62 -14.45 -2.59
N GLY A 335 -16.91 -15.57 -2.52
CA GLY A 335 -16.44 -16.34 -3.68
C GLY A 335 -15.09 -15.86 -4.24
N HIS A 336 -14.63 -14.66 -3.88
CA HIS A 336 -13.30 -14.18 -4.22
C HIS A 336 -12.26 -14.60 -3.18
N SER A 337 -10.97 -14.48 -3.54
CA SER A 337 -9.85 -14.83 -2.68
C SER A 337 -8.87 -13.67 -2.53
N LEU A 338 -8.20 -13.60 -1.38
CA LEU A 338 -7.07 -12.69 -1.18
C LEU A 338 -5.80 -13.36 -1.72
N ARG A 339 -5.04 -12.64 -2.55
CA ARG A 339 -3.72 -13.08 -3.02
C ARG A 339 -2.63 -12.12 -2.57
N LEU A 340 -1.51 -12.70 -2.12
CA LEU A 340 -0.22 -12.04 -2.01
C LEU A 340 0.70 -12.56 -3.11
N THR A 341 1.26 -11.66 -3.90
CA THR A 341 2.26 -11.96 -4.93
C THR A 341 3.62 -11.42 -4.49
N ILE A 342 4.64 -12.27 -4.50
CA ILE A 342 6.05 -11.93 -4.26
C ILE A 342 6.81 -11.97 -5.57
N ALA A 343 7.32 -10.82 -6.00
CA ALA A 343 8.10 -10.65 -7.23
C ALA A 343 9.43 -9.93 -6.95
N THR A 344 10.29 -9.88 -7.96
CA THR A 344 11.65 -9.32 -7.88
C THR A 344 11.86 -8.05 -8.73
N GLY A 345 10.78 -7.49 -9.25
CA GLY A 345 10.75 -6.21 -9.97
C GLY A 345 9.33 -5.68 -10.12
N ASP A 346 9.22 -4.37 -10.28
CA ASP A 346 7.96 -3.64 -10.58
C ASP A 346 8.31 -2.39 -11.41
N PHE A 347 8.31 -2.53 -12.73
CA PHE A 347 8.60 -1.46 -13.67
C PHE A 347 7.27 -0.88 -14.19
N PRO A 348 7.12 0.47 -14.26
CA PRO A 348 8.15 1.50 -14.09
C PRO A 348 8.34 2.03 -12.68
N HIS A 349 7.53 1.59 -11.70
CA HIS A 349 7.55 2.08 -10.31
C HIS A 349 8.96 2.09 -9.70
N GLU A 350 9.58 0.91 -9.65
CA GLU A 350 10.78 0.60 -8.91
C GLU A 350 11.96 0.41 -9.85
N THR A 351 12.19 1.40 -10.70
CA THR A 351 13.35 1.40 -11.60
C THR A 351 14.64 1.40 -10.78
N SER A 352 15.29 0.24 -10.72
CA SER A 352 16.53 0.04 -9.98
C SER A 352 17.60 1.06 -10.39
N THR A 353 18.26 1.66 -9.39
CA THR A 353 19.52 2.37 -9.64
C THR A 353 20.56 1.42 -10.23
N ALA A 354 21.56 1.93 -10.94
CA ALA A 354 22.62 1.07 -11.50
C ALA A 354 23.33 0.21 -10.43
N SER A 355 23.49 0.73 -9.21
CA SER A 355 24.06 -0.02 -8.09
C SER A 355 23.12 -1.10 -7.58
N THR A 356 21.83 -0.81 -7.41
CA THR A 356 20.83 -1.81 -7.00
C THR A 356 20.74 -2.92 -8.04
N LEU A 357 20.71 -2.55 -9.32
CA LEU A 357 20.69 -3.49 -10.44
C LEU A 357 21.89 -4.44 -10.40
N ALA A 358 23.10 -3.91 -10.21
CA ALA A 358 24.32 -4.73 -10.14
C ALA A 358 24.36 -5.62 -8.89
N ASN A 359 23.91 -5.10 -7.74
CA ASN A 359 24.00 -5.80 -6.46
C ASN A 359 22.87 -6.82 -6.22
N SER A 360 21.76 -6.71 -6.96
CA SER A 360 20.63 -7.65 -6.93
C SER A 360 20.67 -8.69 -8.05
N ALA A 361 21.72 -8.71 -8.87
CA ALA A 361 21.90 -9.66 -9.97
C ALA A 361 22.24 -11.07 -9.45
N GLY A 362 21.25 -11.73 -8.85
CA GLY A 362 21.37 -13.04 -8.22
C GLY A 362 20.10 -13.87 -8.36
N VAL A 363 20.07 -14.98 -7.62
CA VAL A 363 18.90 -15.82 -7.44
C VAL A 363 18.44 -15.67 -6.00
N ASP A 364 17.17 -15.32 -5.83
CA ASP A 364 16.57 -15.12 -4.53
C ASP A 364 15.85 -16.39 -4.05
N THR A 365 15.83 -16.61 -2.75
CA THR A 365 15.17 -17.75 -2.10
C THR A 365 14.21 -17.23 -1.05
N LEU A 366 12.91 -17.43 -1.26
CA LEU A 366 11.84 -17.16 -0.31
C LEU A 366 11.67 -18.36 0.63
N TYR A 367 11.56 -18.11 1.93
CA TYR A 367 11.42 -19.15 2.96
C TYR A 367 10.00 -19.19 3.51
N ILE A 368 9.50 -20.40 3.74
CA ILE A 368 8.17 -20.70 4.25
C ILE A 368 8.32 -21.76 5.34
N GLY A 369 7.82 -21.52 6.54
CA GLY A 369 7.81 -22.54 7.58
C GLY A 369 7.84 -21.98 9.00
N PRO A 370 8.00 -22.85 10.01
CA PRO A 370 7.92 -22.45 11.42
C PRO A 370 9.13 -21.64 11.90
N ASN A 371 10.31 -21.83 11.32
CA ASN A 371 11.53 -21.07 11.63
C ASN A 371 11.61 -19.77 10.82
N HIS A 372 11.01 -19.76 9.63
CA HIS A 372 10.93 -18.60 8.74
C HIS A 372 9.47 -18.29 8.38
N PRO A 373 8.67 -17.77 9.33
CA PRO A 373 7.23 -17.61 9.16
C PRO A 373 6.91 -16.38 8.30
N SER A 374 7.21 -16.46 7.00
CA SER A 374 6.82 -15.43 6.05
C SER A 374 5.30 -15.26 6.06
N SER A 375 4.82 -14.02 6.08
CA SER A 375 3.41 -13.70 6.27
C SER A 375 3.04 -12.31 5.75
N VAL A 376 1.74 -12.04 5.66
CA VAL A 376 1.19 -10.69 5.59
C VAL A 376 0.36 -10.41 6.84
N TYR A 377 0.57 -9.24 7.43
CA TYR A 377 -0.17 -8.73 8.57
C TYR A 377 -1.02 -7.54 8.12
N LEU A 378 -2.34 -7.73 8.08
CA LEU A 378 -3.27 -6.76 7.51
C LEU A 378 -4.48 -6.51 8.41
N GLY A 379 -5.02 -5.29 8.32
CA GLY A 379 -6.15 -4.82 9.10
C GLY A 379 -7.48 -5.23 8.47
N THR A 380 -8.32 -5.90 9.24
CA THR A 380 -9.67 -6.33 8.82
C THR A 380 -10.76 -5.59 9.57
N VAL A 381 -11.87 -5.26 8.90
CA VAL A 381 -12.99 -4.52 9.49
C VAL A 381 -14.20 -5.45 9.63
N SER A 382 -14.84 -5.45 10.79
CA SER A 382 -16.06 -6.23 11.03
C SER A 382 -17.07 -5.43 11.88
N PRO A 383 -18.36 -5.35 11.47
CA PRO A 383 -18.88 -5.82 10.18
C PRO A 383 -18.23 -5.06 9.01
N ALA A 384 -18.18 -5.69 7.83
CA ALA A 384 -17.79 -4.99 6.61
C ALA A 384 -18.74 -3.79 6.40
N PRO A 385 -18.28 -2.70 5.75
CA PRO A 385 -19.17 -1.64 5.29
C PRO A 385 -20.36 -2.26 4.54
N ALA A 386 -21.57 -1.79 4.83
CA ALA A 386 -22.78 -2.36 4.24
C ALA A 386 -22.68 -2.34 2.70
N THR A 387 -22.78 -3.52 2.10
CA THR A 387 -22.82 -3.73 0.64
C THR A 387 -24.10 -3.18 0.03
#